data_AF-A0A2E7QPL9-F1
#
_entry.id   AF-A0A2E7QPL9-F1
#
_cell.length_a   1.000
_cell.length_b   1.000
_cell.length_c   1.000
_cell.angle_alpha   90.00
_cell.angle_beta   90.00
_cell.angle_gamma   90.00
#
_symmetry.space_group_name_H-M   'P 1'
#
loop_
_entity.id
_entity.type
_entity.pdbx_description
1 polymer ?
#
loop_
_entity_poly.entity_id
_entity_poly.type
_entity_poly.pdbx_seq_one_letter_code
_entity_poly.pdbx_strand_id
1 'polypeptide(L)'
;MDIKRPTPWRFPRPASHGMSSPRVRRLMLDHENLRNRFSGWTPVQITEANGMPPERYQFRYNLKGLYVAPNGQILERHEHLLEVNLSLGYPRRAPHCKMLTPIFHPNFDETSVCIGDFWAASEGLDDLIIRIGRMISYQEYNTKSPLNGLAAKWAAEHLQMLPVDTTEVAPPQPEANDTEDTIQESADSAWGNQTIIINDAGATSSAVATAPPATSTQLKLSSELKFSSIVVTCNHCEQSMELKAKHLGRQFNCPNCRATHEANQV
;
A
#
# COMPACT_ATOMS: atom_id res chain seq x y z
N MET A 1 -7.65 72.04 -39.24
CA MET A 1 -8.92 71.34 -38.93
C MET A 1 -8.57 69.85 -38.82
N ASP A 2 -8.19 69.41 -37.62
CA ASP A 2 -7.75 68.04 -37.35
C ASP A 2 -8.92 67.20 -36.86
N ILE A 3 -9.39 66.28 -37.71
CA ILE A 3 -10.44 65.32 -37.36
C ILE A 3 -9.75 64.12 -36.70
N LYS A 4 -9.74 64.08 -35.36
CA LYS A 4 -9.31 62.91 -34.58
C LYS A 4 -10.28 61.74 -34.82
N ARG A 5 -9.75 60.63 -35.35
CA ARG A 5 -10.50 59.37 -35.48
C ARG A 5 -10.81 58.77 -34.11
N PRO A 6 -12.02 58.22 -33.89
CA PRO A 6 -12.35 57.55 -32.63
C PRO A 6 -11.60 56.23 -32.52
N THR A 7 -11.07 55.96 -31.32
CA THR A 7 -10.44 54.71 -30.93
C THR A 7 -11.44 53.54 -31.01
N PRO A 8 -11.07 52.39 -31.59
CA PRO A 8 -11.98 51.25 -31.68
C PRO A 8 -12.23 50.66 -30.28
N TRP A 9 -13.51 50.40 -30.00
CA TRP A 9 -13.97 49.67 -28.82
C TRP A 9 -13.33 48.28 -28.79
N ARG A 10 -12.53 48.00 -27.76
CA ARG A 10 -12.02 46.65 -27.49
C ARG A 10 -13.15 45.83 -26.87
N PHE A 11 -13.69 44.87 -27.62
CA PHE A 11 -14.53 43.83 -27.04
C PHE A 11 -13.73 43.06 -25.97
N PRO A 12 -14.29 42.78 -24.78
CA PRO A 12 -13.68 41.86 -23.84
C PRO A 12 -13.58 40.49 -24.53
N ARG A 13 -12.38 39.91 -24.53
CA ARG A 13 -12.20 38.53 -24.99
C ARG A 13 -13.07 37.62 -24.13
N PRO A 14 -13.82 36.66 -24.70
CA PRO A 14 -14.51 35.67 -23.89
C PRO A 14 -13.48 35.00 -22.97
N ALA A 15 -13.84 34.86 -21.68
CA ALA A 15 -13.01 34.17 -20.71
C ALA A 15 -12.63 32.81 -21.31
N SER A 16 -11.32 32.59 -21.45
CA SER A 16 -10.77 31.29 -21.84
C SER A 16 -11.44 30.22 -20.98
N HIS A 17 -12.09 29.25 -21.59
CA HIS A 17 -12.44 28.00 -20.92
C HIS A 17 -11.14 27.48 -20.30
N GLY A 18 -11.03 27.64 -18.98
CA GLY A 18 -9.76 27.50 -18.28
C GLY A 18 -9.26 26.07 -18.45
N MET A 19 -8.16 25.90 -19.18
CA MET A 19 -7.44 24.63 -19.16
C MET A 19 -7.04 24.36 -17.71
N SER A 20 -7.71 23.39 -17.08
CA SER A 20 -7.37 22.95 -15.73
C SER A 20 -5.89 22.58 -15.67
N SER A 21 -5.24 22.93 -14.55
CA SER A 21 -3.81 22.65 -14.38
C SER A 21 -3.55 21.14 -14.52
N PRO A 22 -2.35 20.71 -14.94
CA PRO A 22 -2.03 19.29 -15.06
C PRO A 22 -2.33 18.49 -13.76
N ARG A 23 -2.10 19.10 -12.59
CA ARG A 23 -2.47 18.52 -11.29
C ARG A 23 -3.99 18.34 -11.17
N VAL A 24 -4.78 19.36 -11.49
CA VAL A 24 -6.25 19.28 -11.41
C VAL A 24 -6.78 18.20 -12.35
N ARG A 25 -6.27 18.10 -13.59
CA ARG A 25 -6.62 17.02 -14.52
C ARG A 25 -6.30 15.64 -13.93
N ARG A 26 -5.11 15.50 -13.33
CA ARG A 26 -4.71 14.26 -12.67
C ARG A 26 -5.66 13.88 -11.53
N LEU A 27 -5.95 14.81 -10.62
CA LEU A 27 -6.88 14.56 -9.50
C LEU A 27 -8.28 14.16 -9.97
N MET A 28 -8.79 14.79 -11.04
CA MET A 28 -10.08 14.42 -11.62
C MET A 28 -10.05 13.00 -12.19
N LEU A 29 -9.00 12.66 -12.94
CA LEU A 29 -8.83 11.32 -13.52
C LEU A 29 -8.70 10.25 -12.45
N ASP A 30 -7.86 10.45 -11.43
CA ASP A 30 -7.74 9.48 -10.34
C ASP A 30 -9.07 9.31 -9.60
N HIS A 31 -9.81 10.40 -9.38
CA HIS A 31 -11.10 10.32 -8.71
C HIS A 31 -12.14 9.52 -9.51
N GLU A 32 -12.18 9.72 -10.82
CA GLU A 32 -13.03 8.94 -11.73
C GLU A 32 -12.63 7.46 -11.75
N ASN A 33 -11.34 7.17 -11.91
CA ASN A 33 -10.80 5.82 -11.89
C ASN A 33 -11.13 5.11 -10.58
N LEU A 34 -10.86 5.74 -9.43
CA LEU A 34 -11.18 5.19 -8.11
C LEU A 34 -12.68 4.83 -8.00
N ARG A 35 -13.57 5.75 -8.38
CA ARG A 35 -15.02 5.51 -8.31
C ARG A 35 -15.45 4.35 -9.19
N ASN A 36 -14.96 4.30 -10.43
CA ASN A 36 -15.31 3.26 -11.37
C ASN A 36 -14.74 1.91 -10.95
N ARG A 37 -13.46 1.89 -10.53
CA ARG A 37 -12.71 0.69 -10.20
C ARG A 37 -13.25 -0.02 -8.97
N PHE A 38 -13.61 0.72 -7.93
CA PHE A 38 -14.06 0.14 -6.65
C PHE A 38 -15.59 0.14 -6.47
N SER A 39 -16.36 0.48 -7.51
CA SER A 39 -17.82 0.45 -7.45
C SER A 39 -18.33 -0.97 -7.16
N GLY A 40 -19.00 -1.16 -6.03
CA GLY A 40 -19.53 -2.46 -5.61
C GLY A 40 -18.47 -3.49 -5.22
N TRP A 41 -17.19 -3.10 -5.16
CA TRP A 41 -16.12 -4.00 -4.78
C TRP A 41 -16.04 -4.13 -3.25
N THR A 42 -16.19 -5.33 -2.72
CA THR A 42 -16.27 -5.55 -1.26
C THR A 42 -14.90 -5.44 -0.57
N PRO A 43 -13.80 -6.01 -1.09
CA PRO A 43 -12.49 -5.95 -0.44
C PRO A 43 -11.97 -4.52 -0.20
N VAL A 44 -12.35 -3.55 -1.04
CA VAL A 44 -11.89 -2.16 -0.96
C VAL A 44 -13.05 -1.21 -1.26
N GLN A 45 -13.34 -0.30 -0.34
CA GLN A 45 -14.42 0.67 -0.46
C GLN A 45 -13.94 2.08 -0.17
N ILE A 46 -14.36 3.05 -0.97
CA ILE A 46 -14.15 4.48 -0.70
C ILE A 46 -15.19 4.93 0.32
N THR A 47 -14.78 5.32 1.53
CA THR A 47 -15.70 5.77 2.58
C THR A 47 -15.83 7.28 2.63
N GLU A 48 -14.79 8.02 2.28
CA GLU A 48 -14.80 9.48 2.21
C GLU A 48 -13.97 10.00 1.04
N ALA A 49 -14.41 11.12 0.44
CA ALA A 49 -13.65 11.88 -0.55
C ALA A 49 -13.90 13.38 -0.33
N ASN A 50 -12.86 14.13 0.03
CA ASN A 50 -12.95 15.53 0.44
C ASN A 50 -12.18 16.45 -0.51
N GLY A 51 -12.82 17.53 -0.96
CA GLY A 51 -12.27 18.52 -1.88
C GLY A 51 -12.94 18.49 -3.26
N MET A 52 -12.65 19.48 -4.10
CA MET A 52 -13.19 19.62 -5.46
C MET A 52 -12.11 20.08 -6.44
N PRO A 53 -11.44 19.16 -7.19
CA PRO A 53 -11.50 17.69 -7.07
C PRO A 53 -10.93 17.19 -5.72
N PRO A 54 -11.25 15.96 -5.29
CA PRO A 54 -10.85 15.51 -3.96
C PRO A 54 -9.34 15.34 -3.82
N GLU A 55 -8.82 15.76 -2.66
CA GLU A 55 -7.40 15.69 -2.30
C GLU A 55 -7.16 14.82 -1.06
N ARG A 56 -8.23 14.44 -0.35
CA ARG A 56 -8.18 13.53 0.79
C ARG A 56 -9.23 12.45 0.64
N TYR A 57 -8.82 11.21 0.86
CA TYR A 57 -9.68 10.04 0.78
C TYR A 57 -9.57 9.21 2.06
N GLN A 58 -10.65 8.51 2.38
CA GLN A 58 -10.59 7.36 3.29
C GLN A 58 -11.05 6.11 2.55
N PHE A 59 -10.35 5.01 2.81
CA PHE A 59 -10.66 3.70 2.26
C PHE A 59 -10.87 2.70 3.40
N ARG A 60 -11.91 1.88 3.28
CA ARG A 60 -12.11 0.68 4.09
C ARG A 60 -11.61 -0.53 3.32
N TYR A 61 -10.80 -1.35 3.98
CA TYR A 61 -10.39 -2.65 3.50
C TYR A 61 -11.08 -3.74 4.31
N ASN A 62 -11.77 -4.65 3.64
CA ASN A 62 -12.35 -5.86 4.23
C ASN A 62 -11.42 -7.04 3.93
N LEU A 63 -10.24 -7.00 4.56
CA LEU A 63 -9.14 -7.95 4.35
C LEU A 63 -8.56 -8.34 5.72
N LYS A 64 -8.15 -9.60 5.85
CA LYS A 64 -7.44 -10.05 7.04
C LYS A 64 -6.01 -9.52 7.01
N GLY A 65 -5.62 -8.87 8.10
CA GLY A 65 -4.28 -8.39 8.39
C GLY A 65 -3.94 -8.64 9.85
N LEU A 66 -2.75 -8.22 10.27
CA LEU A 66 -2.26 -8.43 11.63
C LEU A 66 -2.19 -7.12 12.40
N TYR A 67 -2.29 -7.20 13.74
CA TYR A 67 -2.01 -6.09 14.64
C TYR A 67 -1.45 -6.62 15.96
N VAL A 68 -0.81 -5.74 16.75
CA VAL A 68 -0.34 -6.07 18.10
C VAL A 68 -1.38 -5.60 19.11
N ALA A 69 -1.92 -6.52 19.90
CA ALA A 69 -2.83 -6.23 20.99
C ALA A 69 -2.07 -5.59 22.18
N PRO A 70 -2.76 -4.91 23.12
CA PRO A 70 -2.09 -4.25 24.26
C PRO A 70 -1.24 -5.18 25.15
N ASN A 71 -1.52 -6.49 25.13
CA ASN A 71 -0.76 -7.51 25.85
C ASN A 71 0.46 -8.04 25.06
N GLY A 72 0.78 -7.44 23.90
CA GLY A 72 1.89 -7.84 23.03
C GLY A 72 1.61 -9.00 22.08
N GLN A 73 0.40 -9.58 22.10
CA GLN A 73 0.05 -10.67 21.18
C GLN A 73 -0.20 -10.15 19.77
N ILE A 74 0.32 -10.86 18.77
CA ILE A 74 -0.01 -10.62 17.36
C ILE A 74 -1.33 -11.32 17.05
N LEU A 75 -2.35 -10.54 16.70
CA LEU A 75 -3.71 -11.03 16.44
C LEU A 75 -4.17 -10.61 15.05
N GLU A 76 -5.19 -11.30 14.53
CA GLU A 76 -5.80 -11.01 13.25
C GLU A 76 -6.92 -9.95 13.37
N ARG A 77 -7.06 -9.12 12.33
CA ARG A 77 -8.13 -8.13 12.15
C ARG A 77 -8.59 -8.15 10.70
N HIS A 78 -9.90 -8.02 10.48
CA HIS A 78 -10.53 -8.18 9.16
C HIS A 78 -11.01 -6.87 8.51
N GLU A 79 -10.92 -5.75 9.23
CA GLU A 79 -11.31 -4.44 8.73
C GLU A 79 -10.22 -3.41 9.04
N HIS A 80 -9.83 -2.64 8.02
CA HIS A 80 -8.81 -1.61 8.15
C HIS A 80 -9.26 -0.31 7.51
N LEU A 81 -8.86 0.81 8.11
CA LEU A 81 -9.12 2.14 7.57
C LEU A 81 -7.81 2.79 7.17
N LEU A 82 -7.74 3.27 5.94
CA LEU A 82 -6.61 4.02 5.39
C LEU A 82 -7.05 5.44 5.08
N GLU A 83 -6.23 6.41 5.47
CA GLU A 83 -6.31 7.78 4.97
C GLU A 83 -5.25 8.02 3.90
N VAL A 84 -5.64 8.70 2.82
CA VAL A 84 -4.74 9.13 1.75
C VAL A 84 -4.86 10.64 1.55
N ASN A 85 -3.74 11.35 1.56
CA ASN A 85 -3.63 12.78 1.30
C ASN A 85 -2.77 13.08 0.07
N LEU A 86 -3.34 13.84 -0.86
CA LEU A 86 -2.72 14.22 -2.14
C LEU A 86 -2.22 15.66 -2.06
N SER A 87 -0.96 15.82 -1.63
CA SER A 87 -0.34 17.14 -1.46
C SER A 87 -0.34 18.00 -2.75
N LEU A 88 -0.01 19.28 -2.62
CA LEU A 88 0.21 20.17 -3.78
C LEU A 88 1.31 19.67 -4.75
N GLY A 89 2.20 18.78 -4.28
CA GLY A 89 3.25 18.16 -5.10
C GLY A 89 2.80 16.95 -5.91
N TYR A 90 1.60 16.41 -5.66
CA TYR A 90 1.04 15.26 -6.36
C TYR A 90 0.81 15.57 -7.86
N PRO A 91 1.10 14.63 -8.80
CA PRO A 91 1.59 13.26 -8.61
C PRO A 91 3.11 13.11 -8.57
N ARG A 92 3.88 14.21 -8.75
CA ARG A 92 5.35 14.16 -8.71
C ARG A 92 5.88 13.75 -7.34
N ARG A 93 5.20 14.19 -6.28
CA ARG A 93 5.38 13.66 -4.92
C ARG A 93 4.32 12.59 -4.68
N ALA A 94 4.74 11.50 -4.04
CA ALA A 94 3.85 10.43 -3.64
C ALA A 94 2.72 10.92 -2.72
N PRO A 95 1.55 10.28 -2.75
CA PRO A 95 0.53 10.44 -1.72
C PRO A 95 1.08 10.17 -0.32
N HIS A 96 0.56 10.86 0.68
CA HIS A 96 0.77 10.46 2.06
C HIS A 96 -0.33 9.49 2.48
N CYS A 97 0.05 8.25 2.79
CA CYS A 97 -0.86 7.18 3.17
C CYS A 97 -0.65 6.85 4.64
N LYS A 98 -1.73 6.77 5.44
CA LYS A 98 -1.66 6.48 6.88
C LYS A 98 -2.78 5.53 7.27
N MET A 99 -2.46 4.46 7.99
CA MET A 99 -3.47 3.60 8.59
C MET A 99 -4.10 4.29 9.80
N LEU A 100 -5.42 4.32 9.84
CA LEU A 100 -6.22 4.80 10.98
C LEU A 100 -6.52 3.67 11.97
N THR A 101 -6.36 2.42 11.55
CA THR A 101 -6.43 1.23 12.40
C THR A 101 -5.03 0.69 12.71
N PRO A 102 -4.81 0.12 13.90
CA PRO A 102 -3.55 -0.56 14.21
C PRO A 102 -3.24 -1.66 13.20
N ILE A 103 -2.00 -1.69 12.72
CA ILE A 103 -1.51 -2.71 11.80
C ILE A 103 -0.09 -3.12 12.19
N PHE A 104 0.19 -4.41 12.09
CA PHE A 104 1.50 -5.00 12.29
C PHE A 104 2.01 -5.48 10.94
N HIS A 105 2.87 -4.68 10.30
CA HIS A 105 3.43 -4.98 8.98
C HIS A 105 4.80 -4.31 8.80
N PRO A 106 5.78 -4.92 8.10
CA PRO A 106 7.13 -4.36 7.94
C PRO A 106 7.18 -2.94 7.39
N ASN A 107 6.25 -2.60 6.48
CA ASN A 107 6.25 -1.35 5.72
C ASN A 107 5.24 -0.30 6.24
N PHE A 108 4.78 -0.42 7.48
CA PHE A 108 3.84 0.51 8.09
C PHE A 108 4.39 0.97 9.44
N ASP A 109 4.17 2.25 9.77
CA ASP A 109 4.32 2.78 11.12
C ASP A 109 3.05 3.55 11.54
N GLU A 110 3.10 4.21 12.70
CA GLU A 110 1.98 4.97 13.26
C GLU A 110 1.55 6.17 12.40
N THR A 111 2.43 6.65 11.53
CA THR A 111 2.27 7.89 10.79
C THR A 111 2.13 7.67 9.29
N SER A 112 2.67 6.58 8.76
CA SER A 112 2.85 6.40 7.32
C SER A 112 2.88 4.95 6.86
N VAL A 113 2.50 4.74 5.60
CA VAL A 113 2.78 3.54 4.82
C VAL A 113 3.98 3.82 3.92
N CYS A 114 4.99 2.97 3.96
CA CYS A 114 6.13 3.09 3.06
C CYS A 114 5.74 2.64 1.65
N ILE A 115 5.59 3.61 0.75
CA ILE A 115 5.27 3.40 -0.67
C ILE A 115 6.40 3.89 -1.60
N GLY A 116 7.47 4.44 -1.03
CA GLY A 116 8.54 5.10 -1.79
C GLY A 116 9.36 4.17 -2.68
N ASP A 117 9.41 2.88 -2.36
CA ASP A 117 10.12 1.86 -3.14
C ASP A 117 9.46 1.61 -4.51
N PHE A 118 8.18 1.99 -4.67
CA PHE A 118 7.43 1.64 -5.85
C PHE A 118 6.56 2.74 -6.46
N TRP A 119 6.31 3.85 -5.77
CA TRP A 119 5.53 4.93 -6.33
C TRP A 119 6.19 5.55 -7.56
N ALA A 120 5.43 5.64 -8.65
CA ALA A 120 5.79 6.45 -9.81
C ALA A 120 4.69 7.48 -10.12
N ALA A 121 5.08 8.67 -10.59
CA ALA A 121 4.11 9.69 -11.00
C ALA A 121 3.19 9.24 -12.16
N SER A 122 3.54 8.17 -12.88
CA SER A 122 2.71 7.54 -13.91
C SER A 122 1.77 6.46 -13.37
N GLU A 123 1.98 5.97 -12.15
CA GLU A 123 1.14 4.95 -11.52
C GLU A 123 -0.23 5.52 -11.16
N GLY A 124 -1.31 4.74 -11.36
CA GLY A 124 -2.67 5.13 -10.98
C GLY A 124 -2.85 5.15 -9.47
N LEU A 125 -3.69 6.06 -8.96
CA LEU A 125 -3.99 6.05 -7.53
C LEU A 125 -4.72 4.76 -7.11
N ASP A 126 -5.58 4.23 -7.98
CA ASP A 126 -6.27 2.95 -7.79
C ASP A 126 -5.34 1.75 -7.67
N ASP A 127 -4.29 1.67 -8.49
CA ASP A 127 -3.25 0.63 -8.38
C ASP A 127 -2.52 0.70 -7.03
N LEU A 128 -2.21 1.92 -6.56
CA LEU A 128 -1.64 2.13 -5.24
C LEU A 128 -2.58 1.62 -4.13
N ILE A 129 -3.89 1.89 -4.22
CA ILE A 129 -4.87 1.42 -3.24
C ILE A 129 -4.95 -0.12 -3.22
N ILE A 130 -4.93 -0.76 -4.40
CA ILE A 130 -4.88 -2.23 -4.51
C ILE A 130 -3.62 -2.76 -3.84
N ARG A 131 -2.47 -2.15 -4.12
CA ARG A 131 -1.20 -2.57 -3.57
C ARG A 131 -1.14 -2.45 -2.06
N ILE A 132 -1.65 -1.37 -1.49
CA ILE A 132 -1.77 -1.24 -0.03
C ILE A 132 -2.64 -2.36 0.55
N GLY A 133 -3.74 -2.74 -0.11
CA GLY A 133 -4.54 -3.89 0.30
C GLY A 133 -3.76 -5.21 0.28
N ARG A 134 -2.92 -5.43 -0.75
CA ARG A 134 -1.99 -6.58 -0.80
C ARG A 134 -0.93 -6.54 0.30
N MET A 135 -0.51 -5.35 0.71
CA MET A 135 0.39 -5.20 1.85
C MET A 135 -0.33 -5.53 3.17
N ILE A 136 -1.57 -5.05 3.37
CA ILE A 136 -2.37 -5.38 4.56
C ILE A 136 -2.50 -6.91 4.74
N SER A 137 -2.70 -7.64 3.63
CA SER A 137 -2.84 -9.10 3.61
C SER A 137 -1.51 -9.88 3.61
N TYR A 138 -0.36 -9.21 3.68
CA TYR A 138 0.97 -9.80 3.53
C TYR A 138 1.20 -10.54 2.18
N GLN A 139 0.44 -10.22 1.13
CA GLN A 139 0.73 -10.66 -0.24
C GLN A 139 1.95 -9.92 -0.81
N GLU A 140 2.19 -8.69 -0.37
CA GLU A 140 3.35 -7.89 -0.74
C GLU A 140 4.01 -7.25 0.49
N TYR A 141 5.30 -7.47 0.70
CA TYR A 141 6.05 -6.86 1.81
C TYR A 141 7.54 -6.79 1.52
N ASN A 142 8.23 -5.82 2.14
CA ASN A 142 9.67 -5.64 2.05
C ASN A 142 10.30 -5.65 3.45
N THR A 143 11.16 -6.63 3.71
CA THR A 143 11.90 -6.79 4.98
C THR A 143 13.31 -6.18 4.95
N LYS A 144 13.79 -5.68 3.81
CA LYS A 144 15.15 -5.13 3.66
C LYS A 144 15.31 -3.74 4.29
N SER A 145 14.28 -2.90 4.14
CA SER A 145 14.23 -1.53 4.65
C SER A 145 12.87 -1.25 5.33
N PRO A 146 12.55 -1.97 6.42
CA PRO A 146 11.25 -1.88 7.05
C PRO A 146 11.11 -0.59 7.88
N LEU A 147 9.89 -0.06 7.97
CA LEU A 147 9.52 0.92 8.99
C LEU A 147 9.36 0.24 10.36
N ASN A 148 8.87 -1.00 10.37
CA ASN A 148 8.69 -1.81 11.57
C ASN A 148 9.61 -3.03 11.55
N GLY A 149 10.75 -2.93 12.24
CA GLY A 149 11.74 -4.01 12.32
C GLY A 149 11.24 -5.27 13.02
N LEU A 150 10.32 -5.16 13.99
CA LEU A 150 9.73 -6.32 14.67
C LEU A 150 8.83 -7.10 13.72
N ALA A 151 7.99 -6.42 12.93
CA ALA A 151 7.15 -7.05 11.92
C ALA A 151 7.98 -7.69 10.80
N ALA A 152 9.08 -7.07 10.39
CA ALA A 152 10.01 -7.64 9.40
C ALA A 152 10.63 -8.94 9.89
N LYS A 153 11.09 -8.95 11.15
CA LYS A 153 11.63 -10.16 11.78
C LYS A 153 10.57 -11.26 11.89
N TRP A 154 9.39 -10.92 12.40
CA TRP A 154 8.29 -11.85 12.52
C TRP A 154 7.92 -12.48 11.17
N ALA A 155 7.81 -11.67 10.11
CA ALA A 155 7.51 -12.15 8.77
C ALA A 155 8.56 -13.15 8.24
N ALA A 156 9.85 -12.88 8.48
CA ALA A 156 10.93 -13.75 8.07
C ALA A 156 10.93 -15.11 8.81
N GLU A 157 10.45 -15.14 10.05
CA GLU A 157 10.33 -16.37 10.87
C GLU A 157 9.04 -17.16 10.58
N HIS A 158 8.05 -16.53 9.93
CA HIS A 158 6.70 -17.09 9.73
C HIS A 158 6.30 -17.15 8.25
N LEU A 159 7.25 -17.34 7.33
CA LEU A 159 7.00 -17.36 5.88
C LEU A 159 5.89 -18.34 5.47
N GLN A 160 5.80 -19.50 6.13
CA GLN A 160 4.77 -20.51 5.89
C GLN A 160 3.33 -20.06 6.24
N MET A 161 3.18 -18.97 6.98
CA MET A 161 1.88 -18.37 7.33
C MET A 161 1.51 -17.22 6.41
N LEU A 162 2.37 -16.85 5.45
CA LEU A 162 2.18 -15.73 4.55
C LEU A 162 1.77 -16.21 3.15
N PRO A 163 0.88 -15.49 2.45
CA PRO A 163 0.14 -14.32 2.94
C PRO A 163 -0.88 -14.71 4.01
N VAL A 164 -1.21 -13.78 4.91
CA VAL A 164 -2.23 -14.05 5.93
C VAL A 164 -3.62 -14.12 5.32
N ASP A 165 -3.84 -13.41 4.20
CA ASP A 165 -5.08 -13.45 3.43
C ASP A 165 -4.77 -13.57 1.93
N THR A 166 -5.41 -14.53 1.26
CA THR A 166 -5.28 -14.77 -0.18
C THR A 166 -6.41 -14.14 -0.99
N THR A 167 -7.31 -13.38 -0.36
CA THR A 167 -8.40 -12.68 -1.03
C THR A 167 -7.85 -11.78 -2.15
N GLU A 168 -8.45 -11.86 -3.33
CA GLU A 168 -8.11 -10.99 -4.45
C GLU A 168 -8.50 -9.54 -4.10
N VAL A 169 -7.51 -8.65 -4.16
CA VAL A 169 -7.68 -7.25 -3.76
C VAL A 169 -8.14 -6.41 -4.94
N ALA A 170 -7.66 -6.74 -6.15
CA ALA A 170 -8.01 -6.02 -7.36
C ALA A 170 -9.39 -6.48 -7.85
N PRO A 171 -10.34 -5.57 -8.14
CA PRO A 171 -11.57 -5.97 -8.81
C PRO A 171 -11.26 -6.65 -10.16
N PRO A 172 -12.12 -7.53 -10.68
CA PRO A 172 -11.92 -8.09 -12.02
C PRO A 172 -11.83 -6.95 -13.04
N GLN A 173 -10.96 -7.09 -14.04
CA GLN A 173 -11.00 -6.19 -15.19
C GLN A 173 -12.26 -6.55 -15.99
N PRO A 174 -13.02 -5.57 -16.51
CA PRO A 174 -14.05 -5.88 -17.48
C PRO A 174 -13.33 -6.57 -18.64
N GLU A 175 -13.71 -7.82 -18.90
CA GLU A 175 -13.16 -8.58 -20.01
C GLU A 175 -13.42 -7.74 -21.26
N ALA A 176 -12.34 -7.34 -21.94
CA ALA A 176 -12.48 -6.78 -23.26
C ALA A 176 -13.14 -7.90 -24.05
N ASN A 177 -14.41 -7.71 -24.42
CA ASN A 177 -15.01 -8.58 -25.42
C ASN A 177 -14.12 -8.40 -26.64
N ASP A 178 -13.25 -9.38 -26.87
CA ASP A 178 -12.62 -9.61 -28.16
C ASP A 178 -13.78 -9.91 -29.11
N THR A 179 -14.43 -8.85 -29.60
CA THR A 179 -15.10 -8.92 -30.88
C THR A 179 -13.99 -9.26 -31.85
N GLU A 180 -13.92 -10.55 -32.15
CA GLU A 180 -13.20 -11.13 -33.26
C GLU A 180 -13.75 -10.46 -34.52
N ASP A 181 -13.25 -9.25 -34.79
CA ASP A 181 -13.45 -8.56 -36.05
C ASP A 181 -12.85 -9.48 -37.09
N THR A 182 -13.75 -10.18 -37.78
CA THR A 182 -13.44 -10.96 -38.98
C THR A 182 -12.88 -9.98 -40.00
N ILE A 183 -11.56 -9.82 -40.02
CA ILE A 183 -10.85 -9.18 -41.12
C ILE A 183 -11.04 -10.13 -42.31
N GLN A 184 -11.94 -9.77 -43.23
CA GLN A 184 -11.91 -10.31 -44.58
C GLN A 184 -10.61 -9.83 -45.22
N GLU A 185 -9.62 -10.72 -45.23
CA GLU A 185 -8.39 -10.59 -46.01
C GLU A 185 -8.75 -10.46 -47.50
N SER A 186 -8.69 -9.23 -48.02
CA SER A 186 -8.44 -9.04 -49.45
C SER A 186 -6.96 -9.31 -49.69
N ALA A 187 -6.70 -10.37 -50.46
CA ALA A 187 -5.38 -10.75 -50.94
C ALA A 187 -4.64 -9.55 -51.55
N ASP A 188 -3.43 -9.28 -51.08
CA ASP A 188 -2.27 -9.13 -51.95
C ASP A 188 -0.95 -9.05 -51.15
N SER A 189 -0.01 -9.89 -51.60
CA SER A 189 1.45 -9.80 -51.46
C SER A 189 2.13 -10.52 -50.29
N ALA A 190 3.06 -11.38 -50.69
CA ALA A 190 3.79 -12.38 -49.93
C ALA A 190 5.03 -11.82 -49.22
N TRP A 191 5.31 -12.31 -48.01
CA TRP A 191 6.59 -12.94 -47.64
C TRP A 191 6.57 -13.56 -46.22
N GLY A 192 6.33 -14.88 -46.19
CA GLY A 192 7.10 -15.88 -45.46
C GLY A 192 7.23 -15.82 -43.94
N ASN A 193 6.43 -16.61 -43.23
CA ASN A 193 6.80 -17.20 -41.95
C ASN A 193 6.47 -18.70 -41.91
N GLN A 194 7.51 -19.54 -41.79
CA GLN A 194 7.39 -20.98 -41.62
C GLN A 194 6.79 -21.30 -40.25
N THR A 195 5.69 -22.04 -40.26
CA THR A 195 5.12 -22.71 -39.09
C THR A 195 5.91 -23.99 -38.84
N ILE A 196 6.53 -24.12 -37.65
CA ILE A 196 7.06 -25.39 -37.15
C ILE A 196 6.02 -25.99 -36.22
N ILE A 197 5.43 -27.11 -36.64
CA ILE A 197 4.57 -27.97 -35.82
C ILE A 197 5.42 -29.13 -35.31
N ILE A 198 5.39 -29.37 -33.99
CA ILE A 198 5.73 -30.67 -33.41
C ILE A 198 4.68 -30.99 -32.35
N ASN A 199 3.81 -31.95 -32.67
CA ASN A 199 3.05 -32.72 -31.68
C ASN A 199 3.82 -34.02 -31.45
N ASP A 200 3.91 -34.47 -30.19
CA ASP A 200 3.89 -35.90 -29.93
C ASP A 200 3.40 -36.24 -28.52
N ALA A 201 2.67 -37.34 -28.48
CA ALA A 201 1.93 -37.87 -27.34
C ALA A 201 2.81 -38.75 -26.44
N GLY A 202 2.39 -38.91 -25.18
CA GLY A 202 2.55 -40.18 -24.47
C GLY A 202 3.00 -40.14 -23.00
N ALA A 203 2.26 -40.90 -22.17
CA ALA A 203 2.62 -41.56 -20.91
C ALA A 203 2.38 -40.85 -19.55
N THR A 204 1.21 -41.18 -18.96
CA THR A 204 0.96 -41.70 -17.59
C THR A 204 1.97 -41.44 -16.46
N SER A 205 1.49 -40.94 -15.30
CA SER A 205 1.29 -41.71 -14.04
C SER A 205 0.74 -40.87 -12.88
N SER A 206 -0.18 -41.47 -12.12
CA SER A 206 -0.83 -40.99 -10.89
C SER A 206 0.12 -40.90 -9.68
N ALA A 207 -0.18 -40.00 -8.72
CA ALA A 207 -0.19 -40.33 -7.28
C ALA A 207 -0.88 -39.24 -6.44
N VAL A 208 -1.77 -39.69 -5.57
CA VAL A 208 -2.51 -38.99 -4.52
C VAL A 208 -1.63 -38.85 -3.28
N ALA A 209 -1.69 -37.72 -2.56
CA ALA A 209 -1.22 -37.65 -1.18
C ALA A 209 -2.09 -36.72 -0.32
N THR A 210 -2.58 -37.32 0.77
CA THR A 210 -3.59 -36.86 1.71
C THR A 210 -2.99 -35.98 2.82
N ALA A 211 -3.74 -34.97 3.28
CA ALA A 211 -3.40 -34.07 4.38
C ALA A 211 -3.45 -34.75 5.77
N PRO A 212 -2.60 -34.34 6.73
CA PRO A 212 -2.81 -34.61 8.15
C PRO A 212 -3.39 -33.38 8.90
N PRO A 213 -4.06 -33.58 10.06
CA PRO A 213 -4.82 -32.52 10.73
C PRO A 213 -3.97 -31.65 11.68
N ALA A 214 -4.49 -30.45 11.92
CA ALA A 214 -3.96 -29.42 12.79
C ALA A 214 -3.79 -29.87 14.25
N THR A 215 -2.69 -29.47 14.89
CA THR A 215 -2.55 -29.49 16.35
C THR A 215 -1.97 -28.15 16.80
N SER A 216 -2.66 -27.51 17.75
CA SER A 216 -2.23 -26.26 18.37
C SER A 216 -0.99 -26.47 19.23
N THR A 217 0.08 -25.73 18.98
CA THR A 217 1.26 -25.74 19.84
C THR A 217 1.49 -24.33 20.37
N GLN A 218 1.10 -24.09 21.62
CA GLN A 218 1.62 -22.97 22.40
C GLN A 218 3.14 -23.13 22.53
N LEU A 219 3.93 -22.11 22.20
CA LEU A 219 5.37 -22.12 22.42
C LEU A 219 5.82 -20.85 23.15
N LYS A 220 6.40 -21.09 24.33
CA LYS A 220 7.10 -20.13 25.18
C LYS A 220 8.37 -19.63 24.49
N LEU A 221 8.61 -18.32 24.60
CA LEU A 221 9.75 -17.61 24.04
C LEU A 221 11.06 -18.08 24.68
N SER A 222 12.00 -18.59 23.87
CA SER A 222 13.33 -19.01 24.32
C SER A 222 14.35 -17.86 24.30
N SER A 223 15.25 -17.92 25.27
CA SER A 223 16.08 -16.87 25.86
C SER A 223 17.30 -16.38 25.07
N GLU A 224 17.30 -16.39 23.73
CA GLU A 224 18.48 -15.96 22.95
C GLU A 224 18.16 -14.94 21.85
N LEU A 225 17.57 -13.81 22.24
CA LEU A 225 17.43 -12.66 21.37
C LEU A 225 18.58 -11.67 21.59
N LYS A 226 19.54 -11.64 20.66
CA LYS A 226 20.58 -10.60 20.60
C LYS A 226 19.99 -9.34 19.97
N PHE A 227 19.43 -8.44 20.78
CA PHE A 227 19.07 -7.09 20.35
C PHE A 227 20.28 -6.15 20.47
N SER A 228 20.42 -5.18 19.56
CA SER A 228 21.51 -4.18 19.56
C SER A 228 21.15 -2.92 20.35
N SER A 229 19.86 -2.59 20.43
CA SER A 229 19.28 -1.51 21.21
C SER A 229 17.89 -1.88 21.73
N ILE A 230 17.45 -1.18 22.76
CA ILE A 230 16.14 -1.27 23.39
C ILE A 230 15.53 0.13 23.46
N VAL A 231 14.22 0.24 23.28
CA VAL A 231 13.49 1.48 23.51
C VAL A 231 12.88 1.44 24.90
N VAL A 232 13.17 2.45 25.71
CA VAL A 232 12.65 2.60 27.07
C VAL A 232 11.95 3.94 27.21
N THR A 233 10.81 3.94 27.90
CA THR A 233 10.04 5.14 28.20
C THR A 233 10.33 5.57 29.64
N CYS A 234 10.58 6.86 29.85
CA CYS A 234 10.79 7.40 31.19
C CYS A 234 9.46 7.42 31.96
N ASN A 235 9.39 6.73 33.12
CA ASN A 235 8.21 6.74 33.99
C ASN A 235 7.92 8.10 34.67
N HIS A 236 8.78 9.11 34.49
CA HIS A 236 8.62 10.43 35.11
C HIS A 236 8.20 11.52 34.11
N CYS A 237 8.67 11.46 32.87
CA CYS A 237 8.39 12.49 31.86
C CYS A 237 7.93 11.92 30.52
N GLU A 238 7.65 10.61 30.46
CA GLU A 238 7.12 9.89 29.29
C GLU A 238 7.99 9.95 28.02
N GLN A 239 9.21 10.46 28.14
CA GLN A 239 10.16 10.50 27.03
C GLN A 239 10.60 9.09 26.65
N SER A 240 10.37 8.71 25.38
CA SER A 240 10.93 7.51 24.77
C SER A 240 12.39 7.74 24.38
N MET A 241 13.25 6.77 24.69
CA MET A 241 14.70 6.83 24.47
C MET A 241 15.23 5.48 24.01
N GLU A 242 16.18 5.50 23.09
CA GLU A 242 16.87 4.30 22.63
C GLU A 242 18.18 4.10 23.41
N LEU A 243 18.35 2.93 24.05
CA LEU A 243 19.58 2.53 24.73
C LEU A 243 20.22 1.36 24.00
N LYS A 244 21.56 1.34 23.93
CA LYS A 244 22.27 0.15 23.42
C LYS A 244 22.08 -1.02 24.38
N ALA A 245 21.92 -2.24 23.87
CA ALA A 245 21.66 -3.43 24.67
C ALA A 245 22.73 -3.74 25.74
N LYS A 246 23.95 -3.21 25.59
CA LYS A 246 25.00 -3.25 26.63
C LYS A 246 24.66 -2.52 27.94
N HIS A 247 23.60 -1.69 27.93
CA HIS A 247 23.11 -0.95 29.09
C HIS A 247 21.96 -1.66 29.82
N LEU A 248 21.53 -2.82 29.33
CA LEU A 248 20.55 -3.67 30.00
C LEU A 248 21.10 -4.12 31.38
N GLY A 249 20.28 -4.02 32.42
CA GLY A 249 20.67 -4.30 33.81
C GLY A 249 21.59 -3.23 34.44
N ARG A 250 21.69 -2.04 33.85
CA ARG A 250 22.45 -0.90 34.41
C ARG A 250 21.54 0.30 34.67
N GLN A 251 21.95 1.12 35.64
CA GLN A 251 21.33 2.41 35.88
C GLN A 251 21.69 3.42 34.78
N PHE A 252 20.71 4.20 34.35
CA PHE A 252 20.88 5.31 33.42
C PHE A 252 20.00 6.49 33.84
N ASN A 253 20.38 7.70 33.45
CA ASN A 253 19.62 8.91 33.72
C ASN A 253 18.85 9.34 32.48
N CYS A 254 17.58 9.69 32.64
CA CYS A 254 16.80 10.31 31.59
C CYS A 254 17.46 11.65 31.16
N PRO A 255 17.73 11.89 29.87
CA PRO A 255 18.30 13.14 29.39
C PRO A 255 17.33 14.32 29.52
N ASN A 256 16.02 14.05 29.62
CA ASN A 256 14.99 15.08 29.76
C ASN A 256 14.81 15.52 31.22
N CYS A 257 14.52 14.59 32.14
CA CYS A 257 14.19 14.93 33.53
C CYS A 257 15.27 14.56 34.57
N ARG A 258 16.35 13.90 34.15
CA ARG A 258 17.45 13.42 35.02
C ARG A 258 17.06 12.37 36.06
N ALA A 259 15.83 11.85 36.02
CA ALA A 259 15.44 10.69 36.83
C ALA A 259 16.28 9.46 36.48
N THR A 260 16.66 8.69 37.51
CA THR A 260 17.46 7.47 37.38
C THR A 260 16.55 6.27 37.18
N HIS A 261 16.86 5.44 36.19
CA HIS A 261 16.12 4.23 35.82
C HIS A 261 17.07 3.04 35.71
N GLU A 262 16.55 1.83 35.89
CA GLU A 262 17.25 0.58 35.60
C GLU A 262 16.66 -0.04 34.34
N ALA A 263 17.50 -0.34 33.35
CA ALA A 263 17.07 -0.91 32.09
C ALA A 263 16.79 -2.42 32.23
N ASN A 264 15.61 -2.78 32.72
CA ASN A 264 15.17 -4.19 32.83
C ASN A 264 14.51 -4.65 31.52
N GLN A 265 14.69 -5.93 31.17
CA GLN A 265 13.84 -6.57 30.16
C GLN A 265 12.44 -6.65 30.74
N VAL A 266 11.45 -6.16 29.99
CA VAL A 266 10.03 -6.35 30.27
C VAL A 266 9.54 -7.54 29.46
#